data_AF-Q0SUI8-F1
#
_entry.id   AF-Q0SUI8-F1
#
_cell.length_a   1.000
_cell.length_b   1.000
_cell.length_c   1.000
_cell.angle_alpha   90.00
_cell.angle_beta   90.00
_cell.angle_gamma   90.00
#
_symmetry.space_group_name_H-M   'P 1'
#
loop_
_entity.id
_entity.type
_entity.pdbx_description
1 polymer ?
#
loop_
_entity_poly.entity_id
_entity_poly.type
_entity_poly.pdbx_seq_one_letter_code
_entity_poly.pdbx_strand_id
1 'polypeptide(L)'
;MNNNLRFILKTTGIHILTYILCGIIFSTIFSYNSLFSMNGVEEFMKGVGGVSTLLGPLVQVIRGILFGLVLLLFKDTFIGKKYGWLKLWAILSIIGIINTPAPAPFSIEGIVYTKLPLEFHLKVAPEILIQTLLFSYLLAKQSKKRNIKFIEDNKNEFVSAIVCMVLFSLSGIVLAFIKGIDIKSSVGDMGAFGVMFIASVSTFFISKYYAKIESKLKDIIAVISLYFLLGILPYIYNLITNSPFNTNLTLLINIIPTAIVLWVIKLNCKNKK
;
A
#
# COMPACT_ATOMS: atom_id res chain seq x y z
N MET A 1 -0.96 -21.33 -11.18
CA MET A 1 -1.27 -19.89 -11.31
C MET A 1 -0.95 -19.46 -12.74
N ASN A 2 -1.90 -18.90 -13.48
CA ASN A 2 -1.72 -18.48 -14.88
C ASN A 2 -0.51 -17.50 -14.99
N ASN A 3 0.37 -17.67 -15.98
CA ASN A 3 1.56 -16.83 -16.19
C ASN A 3 1.22 -15.34 -16.28
N ASN A 4 0.04 -15.01 -16.84
CA ASN A 4 -0.47 -13.65 -16.95
C ASN A 4 -0.82 -13.06 -15.58
N LEU A 5 -1.56 -13.81 -14.75
CA LEU A 5 -1.88 -13.39 -13.37
C LEU A 5 -0.61 -13.21 -12.53
N ARG A 6 0.39 -14.08 -12.71
CA ARG A 6 1.69 -13.93 -12.04
C ARG A 6 2.41 -12.64 -12.43
N PHE A 7 2.35 -12.26 -13.70
CA PHE A 7 2.94 -11.01 -14.17
C PHE A 7 2.24 -9.79 -13.58
N ILE A 8 0.90 -9.78 -13.56
CA ILE A 8 0.12 -8.70 -12.97
C ILE A 8 0.46 -8.54 -11.48
N LEU A 9 0.42 -9.64 -10.70
CA LEU A 9 0.76 -9.60 -9.28
C LEU A 9 2.21 -9.15 -9.03
N LYS A 10 3.17 -9.59 -9.85
CA LYS A 10 4.56 -9.10 -9.79
C LYS A 10 4.61 -7.59 -10.00
N THR A 11 3.91 -7.10 -11.03
CA THR A 11 3.86 -5.68 -11.38
C THR A 11 3.26 -4.85 -10.24
N THR A 12 2.12 -5.29 -9.70
CA THR A 12 1.46 -4.65 -8.56
C THR A 12 2.38 -4.61 -7.33
N GLY A 13 3.03 -5.73 -7.00
CA GLY A 13 3.95 -5.78 -5.86
C GLY A 13 5.15 -4.85 -6.00
N ILE A 14 5.78 -4.79 -7.19
CA ILE A 14 6.90 -3.88 -7.45
C ILE A 14 6.45 -2.41 -7.41
N HIS A 15 5.27 -2.10 -7.96
CA HIS A 15 4.68 -0.76 -7.89
C HIS A 15 4.51 -0.31 -6.44
N ILE A 16 3.84 -1.12 -5.61
CA ILE A 16 3.63 -0.80 -4.19
C ILE A 16 4.96 -0.64 -3.46
N LEU A 17 5.92 -1.56 -3.68
CA LEU A 17 7.22 -1.52 -3.04
C LEU A 17 7.98 -0.23 -3.37
N THR A 18 8.06 0.11 -4.66
CA THR A 18 8.78 1.30 -5.10
C THR A 18 8.08 2.58 -4.68
N TYR A 19 6.74 2.61 -4.69
CA TYR A 19 5.95 3.71 -4.18
C TYR A 19 6.20 3.96 -2.68
N ILE A 20 6.13 2.92 -1.84
CA ILE A 20 6.36 3.07 -0.40
C ILE A 20 7.80 3.49 -0.13
N LEU A 21 8.78 2.85 -0.79
CA LEU A 21 10.19 3.14 -0.58
C LEU A 21 10.53 4.59 -0.96
N CYS A 22 10.10 5.04 -2.14
CA CYS A 22 10.31 6.42 -2.57
C CYS A 22 9.51 7.40 -1.70
N GLY A 23 8.25 7.08 -1.38
CA GLY A 23 7.43 7.91 -0.52
C GLY A 23 8.07 8.18 0.84
N ILE A 24 8.60 7.15 1.52
CA ILE A 24 9.29 7.31 2.82
C ILE A 24 10.57 8.16 2.67
N ILE A 25 11.37 7.87 1.65
CA ILE A 25 12.65 8.55 1.43
C ILE A 25 12.40 10.04 1.14
N PHE A 26 11.52 10.34 0.19
CA PHE A 26 11.28 11.70 -0.27
C PHE A 26 10.36 12.50 0.65
N SER A 27 9.45 11.86 1.39
CA SER A 27 8.72 12.53 2.47
C SER A 27 9.66 13.06 3.55
N THR A 28 10.75 12.35 3.80
CA THR A 28 11.77 12.74 4.77
C THR A 28 12.70 13.81 4.20
N ILE A 29 13.17 13.65 2.96
CA ILE A 29 14.09 14.61 2.32
C ILE A 29 13.43 15.97 2.08
N PHE A 30 12.17 15.99 1.63
CA PHE A 30 11.49 17.22 1.23
C PHE A 30 10.44 17.72 2.22
N SER A 31 10.27 17.05 3.36
CA SER A 31 9.32 17.43 4.41
C SER A 31 7.93 17.74 3.86
N TYR A 32 7.17 16.70 3.49
CA TYR A 32 5.88 16.87 2.79
C TYR A 32 4.89 17.84 3.45
N ASN A 33 4.89 17.95 4.78
CA ASN A 33 4.05 18.93 5.47
C ASN A 33 4.33 20.35 4.99
N SER A 34 5.62 20.73 4.86
CA SER A 34 6.03 22.03 4.34
C SER A 34 5.84 22.13 2.82
N LEU A 35 6.09 21.03 2.10
CA LEU A 35 6.00 21.02 0.64
C LEU A 35 4.55 21.21 0.15
N PHE A 36 3.58 20.57 0.81
CA PHE A 36 2.17 20.63 0.44
C PHE A 36 1.42 21.80 1.07
N SER A 37 2.04 22.53 2.01
CA SER A 37 1.53 23.80 2.54
C SER A 37 2.11 25.02 1.82
N MET A 38 2.83 24.84 0.70
CA MET A 38 3.31 25.96 -0.09
C MET A 38 2.14 26.71 -0.73
N ASN A 39 2.24 28.04 -0.81
CA ASN A 39 1.25 28.89 -1.49
C ASN A 39 0.98 28.37 -2.91
N GLY A 40 -0.30 28.23 -3.27
CA GLY A 40 -0.76 27.68 -4.55
C GLY A 40 -0.74 26.15 -4.63
N VAL A 41 0.08 25.46 -3.82
CA VAL A 41 0.06 23.99 -3.73
C VAL A 41 -1.09 23.53 -2.85
N GLU A 42 -1.37 24.21 -1.74
CA GLU A 42 -2.47 23.85 -0.84
C GLU A 42 -3.87 23.94 -1.46
N GLU A 43 -4.03 24.78 -2.49
CA GLU A 43 -5.28 24.89 -3.27
C GLU A 43 -5.43 23.75 -4.29
N PHE A 44 -4.30 23.16 -4.71
CA PHE A 44 -4.26 22.11 -5.74
C PHE A 44 -4.16 20.70 -5.16
N MET A 45 -3.28 20.50 -4.20
CA MET A 45 -3.02 19.25 -3.50
C MET A 45 -3.76 19.23 -2.17
N LYS A 46 -4.30 18.06 -1.81
CA LYS A 46 -4.75 17.83 -0.42
C LYS A 46 -3.54 17.77 0.50
N GLY A 47 -3.64 18.43 1.66
CA GLY A 47 -2.63 18.36 2.70
C GLY A 47 -2.36 16.93 3.19
N VAL A 48 -1.15 16.73 3.72
CA VAL A 48 -0.74 15.50 4.39
C VAL A 48 -1.67 15.24 5.58
N GLY A 49 -2.09 14.00 5.79
CA GLY A 49 -3.01 13.70 6.89
C GLY A 49 -4.49 13.84 6.54
N GLY A 50 -4.86 13.98 5.27
CA GLY A 50 -6.28 13.90 4.84
C GLY A 50 -6.75 12.48 4.53
N VAL A 51 -8.08 12.29 4.37
CA VAL A 51 -8.74 11.03 3.91
C VAL A 51 -7.99 10.36 2.75
N SER A 52 -7.47 11.17 1.83
CA SER A 52 -6.75 10.69 0.65
C SER A 52 -5.45 9.96 0.98
N THR A 53 -4.82 10.23 2.11
CA THR A 53 -3.63 9.49 2.57
C THR A 53 -4.00 8.10 3.09
N LEU A 54 -5.15 7.97 3.78
CA LEU A 54 -5.67 6.66 4.26
C LEU A 54 -6.11 5.77 3.09
N LEU A 55 -6.68 6.36 2.04
CA LEU A 55 -6.99 5.67 0.79
C LEU A 55 -5.74 5.38 -0.05
N GLY A 56 -4.61 6.02 0.24
CA GLY A 56 -3.36 5.93 -0.51
C GLY A 56 -2.95 4.48 -0.80
N PRO A 57 -2.79 3.60 0.22
CA PRO A 57 -2.42 2.20 0.02
C PRO A 57 -3.38 1.44 -0.91
N LEU A 58 -4.70 1.63 -0.75
CA LEU A 58 -5.71 0.98 -1.58
C LEU A 58 -5.63 1.45 -3.05
N VAL A 59 -5.48 2.76 -3.26
CA VAL A 59 -5.32 3.34 -4.59
C VAL A 59 -4.05 2.82 -5.26
N GLN A 60 -2.96 2.61 -4.52
CA GLN A 60 -1.73 2.04 -5.09
C GLN A 60 -1.89 0.59 -5.53
N VAL A 61 -2.69 -0.23 -4.83
CA VAL A 61 -3.01 -1.58 -5.29
C VAL A 61 -3.73 -1.54 -6.64
N ILE A 62 -4.77 -0.69 -6.74
CA ILE A 62 -5.54 -0.53 -7.99
C ILE A 62 -4.63 -0.06 -9.13
N ARG A 63 -3.82 0.98 -8.91
CA ARG A 63 -2.85 1.49 -9.90
C ARG A 63 -1.86 0.41 -10.34
N GLY A 64 -1.33 -0.37 -9.39
CA GLY A 64 -0.42 -1.46 -9.68
C GLY A 64 -1.06 -2.58 -10.51
N ILE A 65 -2.35 -2.87 -10.31
CA ILE A 65 -3.09 -3.83 -11.14
C ILE A 65 -3.28 -3.28 -12.57
N LEU A 66 -3.67 -2.01 -12.70
CA LEU A 66 -3.84 -1.35 -14.01
C LEU A 66 -2.53 -1.34 -14.80
N PHE A 67 -1.40 -1.01 -14.16
CA PHE A 67 -0.09 -1.15 -14.79
C PHE A 67 0.19 -2.59 -15.22
N GLY A 68 -0.11 -3.57 -14.35
CA GLY A 68 0.05 -4.99 -14.69
C GLY A 68 -0.75 -5.41 -15.92
N LEU A 69 -1.99 -4.94 -16.06
CA LEU A 69 -2.86 -5.26 -17.19
C LEU A 69 -2.34 -4.67 -18.51
N VAL A 70 -1.98 -3.38 -18.51
CA VAL A 70 -1.49 -2.69 -19.72
C VAL A 70 -0.11 -3.21 -20.11
N LEU A 71 0.82 -3.34 -19.17
CA LEU A 71 2.18 -3.80 -19.45
C LEU A 71 2.24 -5.26 -19.88
N LEU A 72 1.19 -6.05 -19.62
CA LEU A 72 1.08 -7.42 -20.11
C LEU A 72 1.11 -7.48 -21.63
N LEU A 73 0.52 -6.48 -22.29
CA LEU A 73 0.50 -6.36 -23.76
C LEU A 73 1.90 -6.13 -24.35
N PHE A 74 2.81 -5.54 -23.56
CA PHE A 74 4.15 -5.14 -24.00
C PHE A 74 5.27 -5.94 -23.36
N LYS A 75 4.95 -6.95 -22.53
CA LYS A 75 5.89 -7.65 -21.65
C LYS A 75 7.13 -8.19 -22.38
N ASP A 76 6.95 -8.70 -23.59
CA ASP A 76 8.03 -9.32 -24.38
C ASP A 76 8.97 -8.29 -25.01
N THR A 77 8.57 -7.01 -25.03
CA THR A 77 9.36 -5.89 -25.58
C THR A 77 10.41 -5.38 -24.59
N PHE A 78 10.18 -5.54 -23.28
CA PHE A 78 11.08 -5.00 -22.26
C PHE A 78 11.65 -6.06 -21.30
N ILE A 79 10.97 -7.19 -21.06
CA ILE A 79 11.49 -8.20 -20.13
C ILE A 79 12.72 -8.90 -20.71
N GLY A 80 13.82 -8.90 -19.96
CA GLY A 80 15.05 -9.61 -20.34
C GLY A 80 15.77 -9.04 -21.57
N LYS A 81 15.27 -7.93 -22.13
CA LYS A 81 15.89 -7.25 -23.27
C LYS A 81 16.99 -6.30 -22.80
N LYS A 82 18.04 -6.15 -23.61
CA LYS A 82 19.09 -5.12 -23.41
C LYS A 82 18.40 -3.75 -23.39
N TYR A 83 18.59 -3.00 -22.30
CA TYR A 83 17.93 -1.71 -22.04
C TYR A 83 16.39 -1.74 -21.98
N GLY A 84 15.76 -2.90 -21.81
CA GLY A 84 14.30 -3.00 -21.72
C GLY A 84 13.72 -2.15 -20.57
N TRP A 85 14.45 -2.05 -19.45
CA TRP A 85 14.09 -1.17 -18.34
C TRP A 85 14.14 0.32 -18.71
N LEU A 86 15.08 0.77 -19.54
CA LEU A 86 15.15 2.15 -20.02
C LEU A 86 14.00 2.46 -20.98
N LYS A 87 13.66 1.52 -21.87
CA LYS A 87 12.51 1.66 -22.78
C LYS A 87 11.22 1.82 -22.00
N LEU A 88 11.01 0.94 -21.00
CA LEU A 88 9.85 1.02 -20.12
C LEU A 88 9.84 2.33 -19.32
N TRP A 89 10.98 2.73 -18.77
CA TRP A 89 11.10 3.98 -18.03
C TRP A 89 10.80 5.19 -18.92
N ALA A 90 11.35 5.26 -20.13
CA ALA A 90 11.11 6.34 -21.08
C ALA A 90 9.62 6.46 -21.45
N ILE A 91 8.92 5.33 -21.65
CA ILE A 91 7.47 5.34 -21.88
C ILE A 91 6.76 5.94 -20.65
N LEU A 92 7.06 5.46 -19.45
CA LEU A 92 6.40 5.95 -18.24
C LEU A 92 6.73 7.41 -17.92
N SER A 93 7.98 7.84 -18.10
CA SER A 93 8.43 9.18 -17.75
C SER A 93 8.07 10.21 -18.82
N ILE A 94 8.31 9.91 -20.10
CA ILE A 94 8.04 10.87 -21.17
C ILE A 94 6.54 10.93 -21.45
N ILE A 95 5.86 9.80 -21.61
CA ILE A 95 4.44 9.78 -21.96
C ILE A 95 3.57 9.93 -20.70
N GLY A 96 3.90 9.22 -19.62
CA GLY A 96 3.07 9.16 -18.42
C GLY A 96 3.27 10.29 -17.42
N ILE A 97 4.39 11.01 -17.45
CA ILE A 97 4.69 12.12 -16.52
C ILE A 97 4.79 13.43 -17.28
N ILE A 98 5.76 13.56 -18.20
CA ILE A 98 6.09 14.83 -18.86
C ILE A 98 4.96 15.25 -19.82
N ASN A 99 4.48 14.33 -20.66
CA ASN A 99 3.42 14.57 -21.66
C ASN A 99 2.06 14.00 -21.24
N THR A 100 1.81 13.86 -19.94
CA THR A 100 0.51 13.36 -19.47
C THR A 100 -0.60 14.33 -19.89
N PRO A 101 -1.77 13.84 -20.36
CA PRO A 101 -2.88 14.68 -20.82
C PRO A 101 -3.68 15.23 -19.63
N ALA A 102 -2.98 15.94 -18.74
CA ALA A 102 -3.50 16.67 -17.60
C ALA A 102 -2.42 17.63 -17.05
N PRO A 103 -2.81 18.75 -16.41
CA PRO A 103 -1.89 19.68 -15.77
C PRO A 103 -1.40 19.13 -14.41
N ALA A 104 -0.73 17.99 -14.44
CA ALA A 104 -0.16 17.32 -13.26
C ALA A 104 1.19 17.93 -12.84
N PRO A 105 1.58 17.84 -11.56
CA PRO A 105 2.89 18.29 -11.13
C PRO A 105 4.02 17.66 -11.98
N PHE A 106 4.91 18.52 -12.49
CA PHE A 106 6.06 18.19 -13.32
C PHE A 106 5.75 17.76 -14.77
N SER A 107 4.47 17.80 -15.19
CA SER A 107 4.14 17.75 -16.61
C SER A 107 4.35 19.10 -17.29
N ILE A 108 4.46 19.11 -18.62
CA ILE A 108 4.55 20.35 -19.41
C ILE A 108 3.32 21.22 -19.14
N GLU A 109 2.13 20.63 -19.19
CA GLU A 109 0.88 21.33 -18.89
C GLU A 109 0.80 21.81 -17.43
N GLY A 110 1.37 21.05 -16.49
CA GLY A 110 1.44 21.46 -15.09
C GLY A 110 2.23 22.76 -14.92
N ILE A 111 3.38 22.85 -15.58
CA ILE A 111 4.24 24.05 -15.53
C ILE A 111 3.60 25.24 -16.26
N VAL A 112 2.91 25.00 -17.38
CA VAL A 112 2.37 26.08 -18.23
C VAL A 112 1.02 26.58 -17.76
N TYR A 113 0.13 25.69 -17.29
CA TYR A 113 -1.28 26.00 -17.06
C TYR A 113 -1.71 26.03 -15.58
N THR A 114 -0.80 25.77 -14.64
CA THR A 114 -1.13 25.86 -13.20
C THR A 114 -0.44 27.03 -12.52
N LYS A 115 -0.92 27.37 -11.32
CA LYS A 115 -0.28 28.32 -10.42
C LYS A 115 0.74 27.65 -9.48
N LEU A 116 1.09 26.38 -9.72
CA LEU A 116 2.02 25.67 -8.87
C LEU A 116 3.42 26.32 -8.96
N PRO A 117 4.10 26.55 -7.82
CA PRO A 117 5.44 27.09 -7.84
C PRO A 117 6.41 26.18 -8.61
N LEU A 118 7.33 26.76 -9.38
CA LEU A 118 8.38 25.99 -10.06
C LEU A 118 9.21 25.14 -9.08
N GLU A 119 9.43 25.68 -7.87
CA GLU A 119 10.09 24.96 -6.78
C GLU A 119 9.36 23.66 -6.43
N PHE A 120 8.02 23.66 -6.40
CA PHE A 120 7.22 22.47 -6.13
C PHE A 120 7.41 21.41 -7.23
N HIS A 121 7.38 21.83 -8.50
CA HIS A 121 7.65 20.93 -9.62
C HIS A 121 9.03 20.27 -9.51
N LEU A 122 10.06 21.05 -9.20
CA LEU A 122 11.44 20.55 -9.10
C LEU A 122 11.68 19.67 -7.88
N LYS A 123 10.98 19.91 -6.76
CA LYS A 123 11.08 19.08 -5.56
C LYS A 123 10.31 17.76 -5.69
N VAL A 124 9.20 17.73 -6.42
CA VAL A 124 8.41 16.50 -6.63
C VAL A 124 9.02 15.62 -7.73
N ALA A 125 9.68 16.20 -8.73
CA ALA A 125 10.22 15.47 -9.88
C ALA A 125 11.16 14.28 -9.53
N PRO A 126 12.14 14.42 -8.62
CA PRO A 126 13.06 13.34 -8.29
C PRO A 126 12.33 12.10 -7.79
N GLU A 127 11.31 12.27 -6.95
CA GLU A 127 10.53 11.17 -6.43
C GLU A 127 9.82 10.40 -7.54
N ILE A 128 9.04 11.10 -8.39
CA ILE A 128 8.24 10.43 -9.43
C ILE A 128 9.16 9.78 -10.48
N LEU A 129 10.25 10.44 -10.86
CA LEU A 129 11.21 9.91 -11.83
C LEU A 129 12.00 8.71 -11.28
N ILE A 130 12.47 8.77 -10.03
CA ILE A 130 13.23 7.67 -9.41
C ILE A 130 12.31 6.50 -9.09
N GLN A 131 11.08 6.75 -8.63
CA GLN A 131 10.09 5.70 -8.36
C GLN A 131 9.77 4.92 -9.64
N THR A 132 9.48 5.62 -10.75
CA THR A 132 9.22 4.97 -12.05
C THR A 132 10.46 4.30 -12.64
N LEU A 133 11.66 4.84 -12.40
CA LEU A 133 12.93 4.24 -12.80
C LEU A 133 13.17 2.90 -12.08
N LEU A 134 13.05 2.91 -10.74
CA LEU A 134 13.19 1.72 -9.91
C LEU A 134 12.15 0.67 -10.29
N PHE A 135 10.89 1.09 -10.48
CA PHE A 135 9.82 0.22 -10.96
C PHE A 135 10.20 -0.45 -12.28
N SER A 136 10.63 0.34 -13.27
CA SER A 136 10.98 -0.15 -14.61
C SER A 136 12.17 -1.09 -14.58
N TYR A 137 13.20 -0.74 -13.79
CA TYR A 137 14.39 -1.58 -13.59
C TYR A 137 14.05 -2.93 -12.96
N LEU A 138 13.30 -2.93 -11.86
CA LEU A 138 12.92 -4.16 -11.15
C LEU A 138 11.97 -5.04 -11.97
N LEU A 139 11.04 -4.43 -12.71
CA LEU A 139 10.06 -5.18 -13.50
C LEU A 139 10.69 -5.81 -14.75
N ALA A 140 11.47 -5.04 -15.51
CA ALA A 140 12.11 -5.49 -16.75
C ALA A 140 13.28 -6.44 -16.52
N LYS A 141 13.88 -6.42 -15.32
CA LYS A 141 14.83 -7.45 -14.91
C LYS A 141 14.14 -8.80 -15.02
N GLN A 142 14.67 -9.63 -15.91
CA GLN A 142 14.21 -10.99 -16.05
C GLN A 142 14.27 -11.62 -14.67
N SER A 143 13.15 -12.19 -14.25
CA SER A 143 13.14 -12.99 -13.03
C SER A 143 14.03 -14.18 -13.34
N LYS A 144 15.35 -14.07 -13.08
CA LYS A 144 16.09 -15.22 -12.60
C LYS A 144 15.20 -15.77 -11.49
N LYS A 145 15.01 -17.09 -11.42
CA LYS A 145 14.48 -17.73 -10.21
C LYS A 145 15.47 -17.42 -9.09
N ARG A 146 15.48 -16.18 -8.61
CA ARG A 146 16.04 -15.84 -7.34
C ARG A 146 14.90 -16.23 -6.43
N ASN A 147 14.90 -17.52 -6.09
CA ASN A 147 14.14 -18.02 -4.96
C ASN A 147 14.66 -17.21 -3.78
N ILE A 148 14.05 -16.05 -3.52
CA ILE A 148 14.10 -15.47 -2.19
C ILE A 148 13.25 -16.45 -1.41
N LYS A 149 13.90 -17.54 -0.97
CA LYS A 149 13.28 -18.74 -0.43
C LYS A 149 12.24 -18.34 0.61
N PHE A 150 12.59 -17.34 1.42
CA PHE A 150 11.70 -16.68 2.36
C PHE A 150 10.36 -16.16 1.79
N ILE A 151 10.34 -15.40 0.69
CA ILE A 151 9.07 -14.87 0.15
C ILE A 151 8.22 -15.97 -0.46
N GLU A 152 8.84 -16.93 -1.13
CA GLU A 152 8.13 -18.03 -1.79
C GLU A 152 7.58 -19.03 -0.76
N ASP A 153 8.38 -19.38 0.24
CA ASP A 153 8.01 -20.26 1.36
C ASP A 153 6.88 -19.65 2.21
N ASN A 154 6.82 -18.30 2.30
CA ASN A 154 5.88 -17.58 3.14
C ASN A 154 4.84 -16.77 2.32
N LYS A 155 4.63 -17.09 1.04
CA LYS A 155 3.74 -16.32 0.15
C LYS A 155 2.33 -16.20 0.71
N ASN A 156 1.78 -17.28 1.25
CA ASN A 156 0.42 -17.31 1.77
C ASN A 156 0.30 -16.46 3.04
N GLU A 157 1.34 -16.48 3.88
CA GLU A 157 1.45 -15.65 5.08
C GLU A 157 1.50 -14.16 4.72
N PHE A 158 2.25 -13.80 3.67
CA PHE A 158 2.24 -12.43 3.13
C PHE A 158 0.85 -12.02 2.64
N VAL A 159 0.11 -12.91 1.97
CA VAL A 159 -1.27 -12.63 1.55
C VAL A 159 -2.15 -12.35 2.76
N SER A 160 -2.09 -13.18 3.81
CA SER A 160 -2.86 -12.97 5.04
C SER A 160 -2.51 -11.62 5.72
N ALA A 161 -1.24 -11.25 5.76
CA ALA A 161 -0.79 -9.97 6.32
C ALA A 161 -1.30 -8.77 5.49
N ILE A 162 -1.22 -8.84 4.16
CA ILE A 162 -1.75 -7.79 3.27
C ILE A 162 -3.27 -7.64 3.42
N VAL A 163 -4.00 -8.75 3.45
CA VAL A 163 -5.46 -8.73 3.67
C VAL A 163 -5.79 -8.11 5.02
N CYS A 164 -5.03 -8.43 6.08
CA CYS A 164 -5.18 -7.82 7.39
C CYS A 164 -5.00 -6.30 7.34
N MET A 165 -3.93 -5.81 6.70
CA MET A 165 -3.67 -4.37 6.56
C MET A 165 -4.80 -3.63 5.81
N VAL A 166 -5.30 -4.24 4.73
CA VAL A 166 -6.42 -3.68 3.95
C VAL A 166 -7.69 -3.61 4.80
N LEU A 167 -8.04 -4.70 5.48
CA LEU A 167 -9.24 -4.74 6.30
C LEU A 167 -9.15 -3.82 7.52
N PHE A 168 -7.98 -3.69 8.14
CA PHE A 168 -7.74 -2.71 9.21
C PHE A 168 -8.04 -1.29 8.73
N SER A 169 -7.52 -0.92 7.56
CA SER A 169 -7.75 0.40 6.96
C SER A 169 -9.23 0.62 6.65
N LEU A 170 -9.91 -0.39 6.10
CA LEU A 170 -11.34 -0.33 5.81
C LEU A 170 -12.19 -0.19 7.09
N SER A 171 -11.83 -0.88 8.18
CA SER A 171 -12.51 -0.72 9.47
C SER A 171 -12.44 0.71 9.98
N GLY A 172 -11.27 1.35 9.88
CA GLY A 172 -11.11 2.76 10.27
C GLY A 172 -11.99 3.69 9.44
N ILE A 173 -12.08 3.45 8.13
CA ILE A 173 -12.95 4.21 7.22
C ILE A 173 -14.43 4.03 7.58
N VAL A 174 -14.88 2.78 7.75
CA VAL A 174 -16.27 2.46 8.11
C VAL A 174 -16.63 3.12 9.44
N LEU A 175 -15.74 3.04 10.43
CA LEU A 175 -15.93 3.67 11.73
C LEU A 175 -16.04 5.19 11.62
N ALA A 176 -15.17 5.82 10.81
CA ALA A 176 -15.25 7.26 10.58
C ALA A 176 -16.58 7.69 9.95
N PHE A 177 -17.07 6.94 8.96
CA PHE A 177 -18.36 7.20 8.33
C PHE A 177 -19.53 7.06 9.30
N ILE A 178 -19.58 5.99 10.10
CA ILE A 178 -20.69 5.76 11.05
C ILE A 178 -20.74 6.86 12.11
N LYS A 179 -19.58 7.35 12.57
CA LYS A 179 -19.50 8.34 13.64
C LYS A 179 -19.46 9.79 13.14
N GLY A 180 -19.41 10.01 11.84
CA GLY A 180 -19.21 11.36 11.28
C GLY A 180 -17.89 11.98 11.73
N ILE A 181 -16.87 11.16 12.02
CA ILE A 181 -15.55 11.65 12.45
C ILE A 181 -14.84 12.23 11.22
N ASP A 182 -14.27 13.42 11.36
CA ASP A 182 -13.34 13.93 10.36
C ASP A 182 -12.13 13.00 10.29
N ILE A 183 -12.02 12.28 9.17
CA ILE A 183 -10.97 11.30 8.89
C ILE A 183 -9.58 11.95 8.99
N LYS A 184 -9.45 13.28 8.86
CA LYS A 184 -8.19 13.99 9.11
C LYS A 184 -7.56 13.67 10.47
N SER A 185 -8.38 13.40 11.47
CA SER A 185 -7.92 13.11 12.83
C SER A 185 -7.28 11.73 13.02
N SER A 186 -7.54 10.77 12.14
CA SER A 186 -6.90 9.43 12.19
C SER A 186 -5.68 9.31 11.29
N VAL A 187 -5.52 10.18 10.30
CA VAL A 187 -4.47 10.02 9.28
C VAL A 187 -3.16 10.70 9.69
N GLY A 188 -3.21 11.73 10.54
CA GLY A 188 -2.00 12.32 11.13
C GLY A 188 -1.38 11.46 12.24
N ASP A 189 -2.06 10.38 12.63
CA ASP A 189 -1.69 9.59 13.79
C ASP A 189 -0.69 8.49 13.43
N MET A 190 0.61 8.81 13.55
CA MET A 190 1.70 7.84 13.39
C MET A 190 1.56 6.61 14.30
N GLY A 191 0.96 6.76 15.48
CA GLY A 191 0.75 5.63 16.40
C GLY A 191 -0.29 4.65 15.86
N ALA A 192 -1.35 5.13 15.20
CA ALA A 192 -2.34 4.27 14.55
C ALA A 192 -1.73 3.45 13.40
N PHE A 193 -0.82 4.04 12.60
CA PHE A 193 -0.04 3.31 11.59
C PHE A 193 0.88 2.26 12.23
N GLY A 194 1.50 2.59 13.37
CA GLY A 194 2.28 1.65 14.17
C GLY A 194 1.45 0.45 14.61
N VAL A 195 0.24 0.67 15.12
CA VAL A 195 -0.70 -0.40 15.50
C VAL A 195 -1.05 -1.29 14.30
N MET A 196 -1.38 -0.70 13.16
CA MET A 196 -1.66 -1.45 11.93
C MET A 196 -0.46 -2.29 11.48
N PHE A 197 0.75 -1.73 11.55
CA PHE A 197 1.97 -2.45 11.19
C PHE A 197 2.22 -3.64 12.11
N ILE A 198 2.08 -3.44 13.43
CA ILE A 198 2.18 -4.51 14.44
C ILE A 198 1.14 -5.61 14.17
N ALA A 199 -0.11 -5.24 13.87
CA ALA A 199 -1.17 -6.18 13.55
C ALA A 199 -0.85 -6.99 12.28
N SER A 200 -0.35 -6.34 11.23
CA SER A 200 0.04 -6.99 9.98
C SER A 200 1.21 -7.97 10.16
N VAL A 201 2.28 -7.53 10.85
CA VAL A 201 3.45 -8.39 11.13
C VAL A 201 3.06 -9.58 12.02
N SER A 202 2.26 -9.35 13.05
CA SER A 202 1.78 -10.41 13.94
C SER A 202 0.89 -11.39 13.18
N THR A 203 0.02 -10.91 12.27
CA THR A 203 -0.81 -11.76 11.42
C THR A 203 0.01 -12.66 10.50
N PHE A 204 1.14 -12.17 9.96
CA PHE A 204 2.08 -13.00 9.21
C PHE A 204 2.56 -14.19 10.04
N PHE A 205 2.98 -13.96 11.28
CA PHE A 205 3.44 -15.04 12.16
C PHE A 205 2.30 -15.97 12.58
N ILE A 206 1.11 -15.44 12.92
CA ILE A 206 -0.08 -16.25 13.22
C ILE A 206 -0.37 -17.18 12.05
N SER A 207 -0.41 -16.65 10.81
CA SER A 207 -0.61 -17.46 9.62
C SER A 207 0.47 -18.54 9.44
N LYS A 208 1.73 -18.20 9.73
CA LYS A 208 2.88 -19.10 9.59
C LYS A 208 2.82 -20.28 10.56
N TYR A 209 2.46 -20.01 11.81
CA TYR A 209 2.43 -21.02 12.87
C TYR A 209 1.09 -21.77 12.92
N TYR A 210 0.01 -21.19 12.42
CA TYR A 210 -1.31 -21.83 12.41
C TYR A 210 -1.32 -23.19 11.70
N ALA A 211 -0.54 -23.36 10.63
CA ALA A 211 -0.39 -24.65 9.94
C ALA A 211 0.32 -25.72 10.78
N LYS A 212 1.16 -25.32 11.74
CA LYS A 212 1.97 -26.20 12.59
C LYS A 212 1.27 -26.64 13.87
N ILE A 213 0.16 -25.99 14.22
CA ILE A 213 -0.60 -26.33 15.43
C ILE A 213 -1.52 -27.51 15.12
N GLU A 214 -1.29 -28.64 15.78
CA GLU A 214 -2.12 -29.85 15.64
C GLU A 214 -3.34 -29.87 16.57
N SER A 215 -3.42 -28.95 17.53
CA SER A 215 -4.52 -28.85 18.48
C SER A 215 -5.86 -28.49 17.81
N LYS A 216 -6.94 -29.11 18.30
CA LYS A 216 -8.33 -28.75 17.94
C LYS A 216 -8.69 -27.31 18.33
N LEU A 217 -7.97 -26.70 19.27
CA LEU A 217 -8.20 -25.33 19.73
C LEU A 217 -7.53 -24.25 18.87
N LYS A 218 -6.77 -24.63 17.84
CA LYS A 218 -6.00 -23.68 17.02
C LYS A 218 -6.84 -22.56 16.39
N ASP A 219 -8.09 -22.88 16.02
CA ASP A 219 -9.03 -21.92 15.44
C ASP A 219 -9.43 -20.86 16.46
N ILE A 220 -9.70 -21.30 17.69
CA ILE A 220 -10.06 -20.42 18.79
C ILE A 220 -8.88 -19.52 19.15
N ILE A 221 -7.67 -20.10 19.27
CA ILE A 221 -6.45 -19.34 19.55
C ILE A 221 -6.21 -18.29 18.46
N ALA A 222 -6.30 -18.68 17.18
CA ALA A 222 -6.10 -17.75 16.08
C ALA A 222 -7.15 -16.63 16.05
N VAL A 223 -8.44 -16.95 16.28
CA VAL A 223 -9.50 -15.94 16.35
C VAL A 223 -9.25 -14.95 17.50
N ILE A 224 -8.90 -15.45 18.69
CA ILE A 224 -8.64 -14.60 19.85
C ILE A 224 -7.42 -13.70 19.57
N SER A 225 -6.33 -14.25 19.04
CA SER A 225 -5.14 -13.47 18.71
C SER A 225 -5.42 -12.41 17.63
N LEU A 226 -6.15 -12.77 16.56
CA LEU A 226 -6.50 -11.82 15.49
C LEU A 226 -7.47 -10.74 15.97
N TYR A 227 -8.47 -11.11 16.78
CA TYR A 227 -9.40 -10.15 17.36
C TYR A 227 -8.71 -9.20 18.33
N PHE A 228 -7.73 -9.70 19.08
CA PHE A 228 -6.88 -8.86 19.91
C PHE A 228 -6.14 -7.82 19.06
N LEU A 229 -5.53 -8.23 17.94
CA LEU A 229 -4.76 -7.33 17.07
C LEU A 229 -5.63 -6.34 16.27
N LEU A 230 -6.80 -6.76 15.80
CA LEU A 230 -7.66 -5.96 14.92
C LEU A 230 -8.71 -5.15 15.68
N GLY A 231 -9.21 -5.65 16.82
CA GLY A 231 -10.27 -5.02 17.58
C GLY A 231 -9.76 -4.38 18.88
N ILE A 232 -9.16 -5.18 19.75
CA ILE A 232 -8.77 -4.75 21.10
C ILE A 232 -7.60 -3.77 21.06
N LEU A 233 -6.55 -4.07 20.31
CA LEU A 233 -5.34 -3.26 20.26
C LEU A 233 -5.62 -1.85 19.71
N PRO A 234 -6.37 -1.66 18.60
CA PRO A 234 -6.78 -0.33 18.16
C PRO A 234 -7.72 0.37 19.14
N TYR A 235 -8.60 -0.37 19.81
CA TYR A 235 -9.46 0.18 20.85
C TYR A 235 -8.67 0.71 22.05
N ILE A 236 -7.72 -0.08 22.59
CA ILE A 236 -6.82 0.34 23.66
C ILE A 236 -6.01 1.56 23.22
N TYR A 237 -5.48 1.51 22.01
CA TYR A 237 -4.73 2.63 21.45
C TYR A 237 -5.57 3.91 21.44
N ASN A 238 -6.76 3.85 20.86
CA ASN A 238 -7.69 4.99 20.80
C ASN A 238 -8.09 5.50 22.19
N LEU A 239 -8.21 4.60 23.17
CA LEU A 239 -8.53 4.94 24.55
C LEU A 239 -7.38 5.66 25.26
N ILE A 240 -6.14 5.22 25.05
CA ILE A 240 -4.93 5.84 25.63
C ILE A 240 -4.65 7.20 25.00
N THR A 241 -4.76 7.30 23.67
CA THR A 241 -4.47 8.54 22.94
C THR A 241 -5.65 9.50 22.91
N ASN A 242 -6.79 9.10 23.50
CA ASN A 242 -8.07 9.80 23.44
C ASN A 242 -8.41 10.24 22.00
N SER A 243 -8.19 9.33 21.05
CA SER A 243 -8.42 9.62 19.63
C SER A 243 -9.92 9.78 19.36
N PRO A 244 -10.30 10.45 18.27
CA PRO A 244 -11.71 10.55 17.88
C PRO A 244 -12.39 9.19 17.60
N PHE A 245 -11.59 8.13 17.47
CA PHE A 245 -12.02 6.74 17.29
C PHE A 245 -12.17 6.00 18.63
N ASN A 246 -12.08 6.70 19.77
CA ASN A 246 -12.31 6.16 21.10
C ASN A 246 -13.80 5.83 21.30
N THR A 247 -14.21 4.68 20.76
CA THR A 247 -15.57 4.19 20.86
C THR A 247 -15.59 2.67 20.87
N ASN A 248 -16.52 2.12 21.65
CA ASN A 248 -16.79 0.68 21.73
C ASN A 248 -17.19 0.10 20.37
N LEU A 249 -17.62 0.93 19.42
CA LEU A 249 -17.94 0.50 18.05
C LEU A 249 -16.71 -0.08 17.32
N THR A 250 -15.49 0.33 17.71
CA THR A 250 -14.23 -0.25 17.20
C THR A 250 -14.17 -1.75 17.43
N LEU A 251 -14.66 -2.23 18.58
CA LEU A 251 -14.67 -3.66 18.91
C LEU A 251 -15.65 -4.42 17.99
N LEU A 252 -16.85 -3.87 17.80
CA LEU A 252 -17.89 -4.47 16.96
C LEU A 252 -17.51 -4.54 15.48
N ILE A 253 -17.03 -3.43 14.90
CA ILE A 253 -16.70 -3.36 13.46
C ILE A 253 -15.60 -4.37 13.10
N ASN A 254 -14.65 -4.60 14.01
CA ASN A 254 -13.50 -5.47 13.75
C ASN A 254 -13.79 -6.97 13.86
N ILE A 255 -15.01 -7.38 14.22
CA ILE A 255 -15.44 -8.79 14.16
C ILE A 255 -15.38 -9.32 12.73
N ILE A 256 -15.88 -8.55 11.76
CA ILE A 256 -15.93 -8.95 10.34
C ILE A 256 -14.52 -9.10 9.75
N PRO A 257 -13.62 -8.09 9.83
CA PRO A 257 -12.21 -8.21 9.47
C PRO A 257 -11.53 -9.44 10.05
N THR A 258 -11.74 -9.69 11.36
CA THR A 258 -11.13 -10.83 12.05
C THR A 258 -11.58 -12.16 11.43
N ALA A 259 -12.87 -12.31 11.17
CA ALA A 259 -13.42 -13.51 10.54
C ALA A 259 -12.87 -13.71 9.12
N ILE A 260 -12.76 -12.64 8.32
CA ILE A 260 -12.22 -12.70 6.96
C ILE A 260 -10.73 -13.08 6.98
N VAL A 261 -9.91 -12.46 7.84
CA VAL A 261 -8.47 -12.80 7.95
C VAL A 261 -8.29 -14.26 8.37
N LEU A 262 -9.05 -14.74 9.35
CA LEU A 262 -9.02 -16.15 9.75
C LEU A 262 -9.38 -17.06 8.58
N TRP A 263 -10.45 -16.74 7.85
CA TRP A 263 -10.87 -17.52 6.70
C TRP A 263 -9.79 -17.60 5.62
N VAL A 264 -9.11 -16.48 5.33
CA VAL A 264 -7.97 -16.45 4.42
C VAL A 264 -6.82 -17.32 4.93
N ILE A 265 -6.47 -17.26 6.22
CA ILE A 265 -5.44 -18.13 6.82
C ILE A 265 -5.80 -19.62 6.67
N LYS A 266 -7.07 -19.98 6.89
CA LYS A 266 -7.56 -21.36 6.73
C LYS A 266 -7.44 -21.84 5.28
N LEU A 267 -7.89 -21.04 4.33
CA LEU A 267 -7.76 -21.34 2.90
C LEU A 267 -6.29 -21.53 2.50
N ASN A 268 -5.44 -20.63 2.97
CA ASN A 268 -4.00 -20.65 2.73
C ASN A 268 -3.32 -21.91 3.29
N CYS A 269 -3.79 -22.44 4.42
CA CYS A 269 -3.28 -23.68 4.98
C CYS A 269 -3.81 -24.92 4.26
N LYS A 270 -5.07 -24.91 3.83
CA LYS A 270 -5.65 -26.01 3.04
C LYS A 270 -4.92 -26.20 1.72
N ASN A 271 -4.48 -25.11 1.09
CA ASN A 271 -3.71 -25.13 -0.16
C ASN A 271 -2.23 -25.55 0.02
N LYS A 272 -1.72 -25.70 1.25
CA LYS A 272 -0.36 -26.19 1.54
C LYS A 272 -0.30 -27.70 1.83
N LYS A 273 -1.45 -28.34 2.08
CA LYS A 273 -1.59 -29.79 2.23
C LYS A 273 -1.94 -30.41 0.88
#